data_AF-A0A6L8GCV7-F1
#
_entry.id   AF-A0A6L8GCV7-F1
#
_cell.length_a   1.000
_cell.length_b   1.000
_cell.length_c   1.000
_cell.angle_alpha   90.00
_cell.angle_beta   90.00
_cell.angle_gamma   90.00
#
_symmetry.space_group_name_H-M   'P 1'
#
loop_
_entity.id
_entity.type
_entity.pdbx_description
1 polymer ?
#
loop_
_entity_poly.entity_id
_entity_poly.type
_entity_poly.pdbx_seq_one_letter_code
_entity_poly.pdbx_strand_id
1 'polypeptide(L)' 'MNVRDAAGPNVPDAARKGFGFLRWIDRFRRRARAFGIRDGVFDVAFRGVRFNAEVIRKDRSQPEFTRQIWNYLDAVV' A
#
# COMPACT_ATOMS: atom_id res chain seq x y z
N MET A 1 -35.44 1.38 0.51
CA MET A 1 -34.53 0.44 1.20
C MET A 1 -33.54 -0.04 0.14
N ASN A 2 -32.40 0.62 -0.08
CA ASN A 2 -31.20 0.28 0.67
C ASN A 2 -30.22 1.48 0.66
N VAL A 3 -30.17 2.20 1.78
CA VAL A 3 -29.11 3.16 2.09
C VAL A 3 -28.19 2.43 3.06
N ARG A 4 -27.05 1.91 2.58
CA ARG A 4 -25.88 1.42 3.34
C ARG A 4 -25.19 0.35 2.51
N ASP A 5 -24.09 0.69 1.83
CA ASP A 5 -22.96 -0.21 1.55
C ASP A 5 -21.70 0.55 1.13
N ALA A 6 -21.57 1.83 1.50
CA ALA A 6 -20.27 2.49 1.60
C ALA A 6 -19.78 2.32 3.05
N ALA A 7 -19.42 1.10 3.43
CA ALA A 7 -18.77 0.87 4.70
C ALA A 7 -17.41 1.59 4.66
N GLY A 8 -17.34 2.77 5.29
CA GLY A 8 -16.07 3.42 5.62
C GLY A 8 -15.15 2.42 6.33
N PRO A 9 -13.83 2.65 6.33
CA PRO A 9 -12.90 1.70 6.90
C PRO A 9 -13.34 1.34 8.32
N ASN A 10 -13.59 0.05 8.57
CA ASN A 10 -13.85 -0.46 9.91
C ASN A 10 -12.70 0.01 10.80
N VAL A 11 -12.98 0.97 11.70
CA VAL A 11 -11.98 1.71 12.48
C VAL A 11 -11.00 0.76 13.21
N PRO A 12 -11.43 -0.35 13.84
CA PRO A 12 -10.52 -1.34 14.42
C PRO A 12 -9.55 -2.02 13.42
N ASP A 13 -9.99 -2.34 12.21
CA ASP A 13 -9.11 -2.91 11.17
C ASP A 13 -8.08 -1.90 10.67
N ALA A 14 -8.51 -0.65 10.47
CA ALA A 14 -7.62 0.44 10.06
C ALA A 14 -6.56 0.71 11.13
N ALA A 15 -6.95 0.74 12.42
CA ALA A 15 -6.04 0.86 13.53
C ALA A 15 -5.04 -0.31 13.58
N ARG A 16 -5.51 -1.56 13.46
CA ARG A 16 -4.64 -2.76 13.46
C ARG A 16 -3.63 -2.75 12.32
N LYS A 17 -4.05 -2.37 11.11
CA LYS A 17 -3.16 -2.19 9.95
C LYS A 17 -2.16 -1.06 10.18
N GLY A 18 -2.59 0.05 10.78
CA GLY A 18 -1.73 1.15 11.21
C GLY A 18 -0.64 0.70 12.18
N PHE A 19 -0.98 -0.07 13.21
CA PHE A 19 0.00 -0.65 14.13
C PHE A 19 0.97 -1.62 13.45
N GLY A 20 0.47 -2.44 12.51
CA GLY A 20 1.31 -3.31 11.69
C GLY A 20 2.32 -2.53 10.84
N PHE A 21 1.87 -1.43 10.23
CA PHE A 21 2.71 -0.54 9.44
C PHE A 21 3.81 0.14 10.27
N LEU A 22 3.49 0.62 11.48
CA LEU A 22 4.49 1.18 12.38
C LEU A 22 5.58 0.16 12.75
N ARG A 23 5.20 -1.09 13.03
CA ARG A 23 6.19 -2.17 13.25
C ARG A 23 7.06 -2.43 12.02
N TRP A 24 6.48 -2.34 10.84
CA TRP A 24 7.24 -2.47 9.60
C TRP A 24 8.25 -1.33 9.41
N ILE A 25 7.88 -0.08 9.71
CA ILE A 25 8.79 1.08 9.68
C ILE A 25 9.99 0.84 10.60
N ASP A 26 9.78 0.36 11.82
CA ASP A 26 10.87 0.06 12.77
C ASP A 26 11.84 -1.00 12.23
N ARG A 27 11.32 -2.11 11.68
CA ARG A 27 12.15 -3.13 11.04
C ARG A 27 12.87 -2.60 9.81
N PHE A 28 12.22 -1.74 9.03
CA PHE A 28 12.81 -1.12 7.85
C PHE A 28 13.93 -0.15 8.23
N ARG A 29 13.79 0.63 9.30
CA ARG A 29 14.86 1.51 9.80
C ARG A 29 16.16 0.74 10.03
N ARG A 30 16.10 -0.44 10.64
CA ARG A 30 17.31 -1.26 10.86
C ARG A 30 17.98 -1.66 9.56
N ARG A 31 17.19 -2.04 8.54
CA ARG A 31 17.71 -2.32 7.19
C ARG A 31 18.30 -1.06 6.55
N ALA A 32 17.59 0.07 6.60
CA ALA A 32 18.03 1.33 6.03
C ALA A 32 19.39 1.77 6.60
N ARG A 33 19.56 1.68 7.93
CA ARG A 33 20.84 1.94 8.61
C ARG A 33 21.95 1.01 8.13
N ALA A 34 21.66 -0.28 7.94
CA ALA A 34 22.65 -1.25 7.44
C ALA A 34 23.13 -0.94 6.02
N PHE A 35 22.32 -0.22 5.23
CA PHE A 35 22.69 0.29 3.90
C PHE A 35 23.20 1.75 3.91
N GLY A 36 23.58 2.28 5.08
CA GLY A 36 24.21 3.60 5.20
C GLY A 36 23.25 4.79 5.22
N ILE A 37 21.93 4.56 5.31
CA ILE A 37 20.97 5.67 5.46
C ILE A 37 21.09 6.25 6.88
N ARG A 38 21.43 7.54 6.96
CA ARG A 38 21.52 8.29 8.21
C ARG A 38 20.15 8.42 8.88
N ASP A 39 20.14 8.37 10.21
CA ASP A 39 18.89 8.46 10.99
C ASP A 39 18.10 9.73 10.74
N GLY A 40 18.77 10.89 10.71
CA GLY A 40 18.09 12.15 10.44
C GLY A 40 17.39 12.19 9.07
N VAL A 41 17.95 11.52 8.06
CA VAL A 41 17.31 11.40 6.73
C VAL A 41 16.08 10.51 6.83
N PHE A 42 16.18 9.39 7.53
CA PHE A 42 15.04 8.50 7.77
C PHE A 42 13.92 9.22 8.54
N ASP A 43 14.26 9.96 9.59
CA ASP A 43 13.30 10.69 10.44
C ASP A 43 12.52 11.74 9.65
N VAL A 44 13.22 12.49 8.79
CA VAL A 44 12.57 13.49 7.92
C VAL A 44 11.69 12.81 6.89
N ALA A 45 12.18 11.76 6.23
CA ALA A 45 11.44 11.05 5.18
C ALA A 45 10.17 10.33 5.70
N PHE A 46 10.21 9.81 6.93
CA PHE A 46 9.09 9.09 7.54
C PHE A 46 8.20 9.96 8.44
N ARG A 47 8.49 11.27 8.54
CA ARG A 47 7.67 12.20 9.35
C ARG A 47 6.24 12.26 8.80
N GLY A 48 5.26 11.93 9.65
CA GLY A 48 3.85 12.00 9.29
C GLY A 48 3.35 10.90 8.35
N VAL A 49 4.20 9.95 7.96
CA VAL A 49 3.80 8.83 7.09
C VAL A 49 2.82 7.92 7.83
N ARG A 50 1.71 7.59 7.18
CA ARG A 50 0.64 6.72 7.70
C ARG A 50 0.31 5.61 6.71
N PHE A 51 -0.30 4.55 7.22
CA PHE A 51 -0.84 3.49 6.39
C PHE A 51 -1.90 4.06 5.44
N ASN A 52 -1.72 3.86 4.14
CA ASN A 52 -2.69 4.27 3.12
C ASN A 52 -3.34 3.03 2.51
N ALA A 53 -4.61 2.78 2.84
CA ALA A 53 -5.37 1.64 2.36
C ALA A 53 -5.64 1.68 0.85
N GLU A 54 -5.69 2.87 0.24
CA GLU A 54 -5.95 3.02 -1.19
C GLU A 54 -4.76 2.57 -2.03
N VAL A 55 -3.53 2.79 -1.56
CA VAL A 55 -2.31 2.31 -2.23
C VAL A 55 -2.34 0.79 -2.31
N ILE A 56 -2.72 0.11 -1.23
CA ILE A 56 -2.86 -1.36 -1.20
C ILE A 56 -3.99 -1.84 -2.11
N ARG A 57 -5.11 -1.10 -2.17
CA ARG A 57 -6.22 -1.44 -3.07
C ARG A 57 -5.80 -1.33 -4.54
N LYS A 58 -5.08 -0.27 -4.91
CA LYS A 58 -4.56 -0.04 -6.27
C LYS A 58 -3.51 -1.07 -6.66
N ASP A 59 -2.62 -1.44 -5.73
CA ASP A 59 -1.65 -2.52 -5.89
C ASP A 59 -2.32 -3.87 -6.17
N ARG A 60 -3.45 -4.17 -5.51
CA ARG A 60 -4.20 -5.41 -5.73
C ARG A 60 -5.10 -5.38 -6.97
N SER A 61 -5.38 -4.21 -7.53
CA SER A 61 -6.28 -4.05 -8.67
C SER A 61 -5.54 -3.92 -10.01
N GLN A 62 -4.36 -4.51 -10.16
CA GLN A 62 -3.60 -4.47 -11.42
C GLN A 62 -4.30 -5.27 -12.53
N PRO A 63 -4.80 -4.60 -13.60
CA PRO A 63 -5.40 -5.27 -14.74
C PRO A 63 -4.37 -6.04 -15.58
N GLU A 64 -3.06 -5.81 -15.37
CA GLU A 64 -1.99 -6.46 -16.12
C GLU A 64 -1.97 -8.00 -16.01
N PHE A 65 -2.64 -8.60 -15.01
CA PHE A 65 -2.75 -10.07 -14.89
C PHE A 65 -4.10 -10.65 -15.34
N THR A 66 -4.99 -9.82 -15.90
CA THR A 66 -6.31 -10.26 -16.41
C THR A 66 -6.53 -9.87 -17.88
N ARG A 67 -5.46 -9.72 -18.66
CA ARG A 67 -5.57 -9.79 -20.12
C ARG A 67 -5.06 -11.15 -20.57
N GLN A 68 -5.99 -12.01 -20.95
CA GLN A 68 -5.66 -13.19 -21.75
C GLN A 68 -4.94 -12.70 -23.01
N ILE A 69 -3.88 -13.40 -23.39
CA ILE A 69 -2.98 -13.12 -24.52
C ILE A 69 -3.75 -12.72 -25.81
N TRP A 70 -4.96 -13.24 -25.97
CA TRP A 70 -5.86 -13.03 -27.11
C TRP A 70 -6.28 -11.57 -27.35
N ASN A 71 -6.28 -10.68 -26.35
CA ASN A 71 -6.64 -9.27 -26.56
C ASN A 71 -5.56 -8.45 -27.30
N TYR A 72 -4.40 -9.05 -27.61
CA TYR A 72 -3.35 -8.42 -28.43
C TYR A 72 -3.32 -8.89 -29.90
N LEU A 73 -4.18 -9.82 -30.31
CA LEU A 73 -4.17 -10.35 -31.69
C LEU A 73 -5.18 -9.70 -32.65
N ASP A 74 -6.16 -8.92 -32.18
CA ASP A 74 -7.18 -8.29 -33.05
C ASP A 74 -6.87 -6.84 -33.47
N ALA A 75 -5.70 -6.28 -33.10
CA ALA A 75 -5.32 -4.91 -33.46
C ALA A 75 -4.38 -4.82 -34.67
N VAL A 76 -4.13 -5.93 -35.37
CA VAL A 76 -3.36 -5.95 -36.61
C VAL A 76 -4.09 -6.77 -37.68
N VAL A 77 -5.17 -6.21 -38.22
CA VAL A 77 -5.64 -6.42 -39.60
C VAL A 77 -6.31 -5.13 -40.08
#